data_AF-A0AAX3LFG3-F1
#
_entry.id   AF-A0AAX3LFG3-F1
#
_cell.length_a   1.000
_cell.length_b   1.000
_cell.length_c   1.000
_cell.angle_alpha   90.00
_cell.angle_beta   90.00
_cell.angle_gamma   90.00
#
_symmetry.space_group_name_H-M   'P 1'
#
loop_
_entity.id
_entity.type
_entity.pdbx_description
1 polymer ?
#
loop_
_entity_poly.entity_id
_entity_poly.type
_entity_poly.pdbx_seq_one_letter_code
_entity_poly.pdbx_strand_id
1 'polypeptide(L)'
;MKFQITKSAFLIAALGAGSFSANANELDLLNAKNDMASAITKMGLLTNSFTEQGKQSPSLTGMKIAQGFAKNFDDFIVQRLQQNQSCSDIQNEAEKNINAGLNQGRDSSMGAAAEKASKNVEAAMKNYIKVQCANLTE
;
A
#
# COMPACT_ATOMS: atom_id res chain seq x y z
N MET A 1 -13.25 -58.10 35.20
CA MET A 1 -13.30 -56.62 35.03
C MET A 1 -13.59 -56.36 33.56
N LYS A 2 -14.76 -55.85 33.14
CA LYS A 2 -15.30 -54.47 33.17
C LYS A 2 -14.73 -53.53 32.06
N PHE A 3 -15.66 -53.03 31.21
CA PHE A 3 -15.70 -51.86 30.29
C PHE A 3 -14.84 -51.88 29.00
N GLN A 4 -15.35 -51.79 27.74
CA GLN A 4 -16.27 -50.89 26.99
C GLN A 4 -15.66 -49.54 26.49
N ILE A 5 -15.72 -49.35 25.15
CA ILE A 5 -15.75 -48.09 24.34
C ILE A 5 -14.37 -47.41 24.19
N THR A 6 -13.88 -47.04 22.99
CA THR A 6 -14.32 -45.81 22.30
C THR A 6 -13.91 -45.74 20.83
N LYS A 7 -14.87 -45.33 20.00
CA LYS A 7 -14.75 -44.86 18.62
C LYS A 7 -13.77 -43.69 18.54
N SER A 8 -12.73 -43.79 17.72
CA SER A 8 -12.05 -42.60 17.20
C SER A 8 -11.92 -42.77 15.70
N ALA A 9 -12.95 -42.31 14.99
CA ALA A 9 -12.83 -41.95 13.59
C ALA A 9 -11.70 -40.92 13.49
N PHE A 10 -10.63 -41.29 12.82
CA PHE A 10 -9.58 -40.37 12.41
C PHE A 10 -10.21 -39.46 11.34
N LEU A 11 -10.75 -38.32 11.78
CA LEU A 11 -11.23 -37.28 10.89
C LEU A 11 -10.04 -36.83 10.05
N ILE A 12 -10.16 -37.12 8.76
CA ILE A 12 -9.31 -36.60 7.70
C ILE A 12 -9.23 -35.08 7.91
N ALA A 13 -8.03 -34.60 8.23
CA ALA A 13 -7.72 -33.19 8.10
C ALA A 13 -7.91 -32.85 6.61
N ALA A 14 -9.11 -32.38 6.28
CA ALA A 14 -9.31 -31.62 5.08
C ALA A 14 -8.30 -30.48 5.17
N LEU A 15 -7.22 -30.59 4.39
CA LEU A 15 -6.49 -29.45 3.89
C LEU A 15 -7.54 -28.64 3.15
N GLY A 16 -8.29 -27.84 3.91
CA GLY A 16 -9.06 -26.75 3.38
C GLY A 16 -8.02 -25.91 2.68
N ALA A 17 -7.97 -26.05 1.35
CA ALA A 17 -7.65 -24.95 0.48
C ALA A 17 -8.58 -23.83 0.93
N GLY A 18 -8.11 -23.04 1.90
CA GLY A 18 -8.69 -21.76 2.25
C GLY A 18 -8.76 -21.04 0.92
N SER A 19 -9.96 -20.96 0.38
CA SER A 19 -10.21 -20.15 -0.79
C SER A 19 -9.80 -18.76 -0.36
N PHE A 20 -8.71 -18.25 -0.93
CA PHE A 20 -8.38 -16.84 -0.86
C PHE A 20 -9.50 -16.14 -1.64
N SER A 21 -10.65 -15.96 -0.99
CA SER A 21 -11.63 -14.99 -1.41
C SER A 21 -11.05 -13.64 -1.02
N ALA A 22 -10.01 -13.22 -1.73
CA ALA A 22 -9.67 -11.81 -1.76
C ALA A 22 -10.91 -11.14 -2.34
N ASN A 23 -11.56 -10.30 -1.53
CA ASN A 23 -12.58 -9.40 -2.02
C ASN A 23 -11.95 -8.63 -3.20
N ALA A 24 -12.70 -8.27 -4.25
CA ALA A 24 -12.13 -7.53 -5.40
C ALA A 24 -11.30 -6.30 -4.94
N ASN A 25 -11.76 -5.66 -3.86
CA ASN A 25 -11.12 -4.52 -3.20
C ASN A 25 -9.76 -4.83 -2.55
N GLU A 26 -9.51 -6.07 -2.08
CA GLU A 26 -8.23 -6.45 -1.45
C GLU A 26 -7.14 -6.68 -2.49
N LEU A 27 -7.48 -7.28 -3.63
CA LEU A 27 -6.56 -7.42 -4.77
C LEU A 27 -6.21 -6.04 -5.36
N ASP A 28 -7.20 -5.17 -5.51
CA ASP A 28 -6.99 -3.80 -5.99
C ASP A 28 -6.13 -2.99 -5.03
N LEU A 29 -6.31 -3.16 -3.72
CA LEU A 29 -5.46 -2.53 -2.70
C LEU A 29 -4.02 -3.02 -2.78
N LEU A 30 -3.82 -4.33 -2.94
CA LEU A 30 -2.49 -4.92 -3.10
C LEU A 30 -1.81 -4.39 -4.36
N ASN A 31 -2.53 -4.31 -5.48
CA ASN A 31 -2.03 -3.75 -6.74
C ASN A 31 -1.65 -2.26 -6.57
N ALA A 32 -2.51 -1.45 -5.96
CA ALA A 32 -2.23 -0.04 -5.72
C ALA A 32 -0.98 0.17 -4.84
N LYS A 33 -0.78 -0.69 -3.83
CA LYS A 33 0.43 -0.67 -2.99
C LYS A 33 1.69 -1.06 -3.78
N ASN A 34 1.59 -2.07 -4.64
CA ASN A 34 2.70 -2.50 -5.49
C ASN A 34 3.08 -1.43 -6.52
N ASP A 35 2.08 -0.76 -7.11
CA ASP A 35 2.30 0.36 -8.03
C ASP A 35 2.99 1.53 -7.35
N MET A 36 2.57 1.86 -6.11
CA MET A 36 3.25 2.86 -5.29
C MET A 36 4.71 2.46 -5.01
N ALA A 37 4.97 1.20 -4.65
CA ALA A 37 6.33 0.70 -4.45
C ALA A 37 7.20 0.79 -5.71
N SER A 38 6.63 0.43 -6.87
CA SER A 38 7.30 0.51 -8.17
C SER A 38 7.65 1.96 -8.53
N ALA A 39 6.69 2.89 -8.35
CA ALA A 39 6.90 4.31 -8.59
C ALA A 39 8.00 4.89 -7.69
N ILE A 40 7.98 4.57 -6.39
CA ILE A 40 8.99 5.02 -5.42
C ILE A 40 10.37 4.45 -5.76
N THR A 41 10.43 3.16 -6.12
CA THR A 41 11.68 2.52 -6.55
C THR A 41 12.30 3.27 -7.73
N LYS A 42 11.49 3.54 -8.76
CA LYS A 42 11.93 4.24 -9.95
C LYS A 42 12.39 5.67 -9.65
N MET A 43 11.64 6.39 -8.83
CA MET A 43 12.02 7.73 -8.40
C MET A 43 13.34 7.72 -7.65
N GLY A 44 13.48 6.87 -6.62
CA GLY A 44 14.67 6.81 -5.78
C GLY A 44 15.94 6.43 -6.54
N LEU A 45 15.83 5.59 -7.57
CA LEU A 45 16.94 5.29 -8.48
C LEU A 45 17.31 6.49 -9.35
N LEU A 46 16.33 7.17 -9.93
CA LEU A 46 16.56 8.33 -10.82
C LEU A 46 17.12 9.54 -10.08
N THR A 47 16.74 9.73 -8.81
CA THR A 47 17.19 10.84 -7.98
C THR A 47 18.41 10.47 -7.12
N ASN A 48 18.96 9.26 -7.28
CA ASN A 48 20.03 8.73 -6.44
C ASN A 48 19.75 8.85 -4.92
N SER A 49 18.48 8.77 -4.52
CA SER A 49 18.05 8.99 -3.13
C SER A 49 18.18 7.75 -2.25
N PHE A 50 18.47 6.58 -2.82
CA PHE A 50 18.76 5.38 -2.05
C PHE A 50 20.21 5.35 -1.59
N THR A 51 20.42 4.87 -0.36
CA THR A 51 21.76 4.51 0.13
C THR A 51 22.37 3.40 -0.75
N GLU A 52 23.67 3.18 -0.68
CA GLU A 52 24.32 2.10 -1.45
C GLU A 52 23.71 0.72 -1.15
N GLN A 53 23.40 0.44 0.11
CA GLN A 53 22.66 -0.77 0.49
C GLN A 53 21.25 -0.80 -0.13
N GLY A 54 20.56 0.33 -0.17
CA GLY A 54 19.25 0.44 -0.81
C GLY A 54 19.30 0.18 -2.32
N LYS A 55 20.36 0.63 -3.00
CA LYS A 55 20.58 0.39 -4.44
C LYS A 55 20.86 -1.09 -4.77
N GLN A 56 21.41 -1.87 -3.83
CA GLN A 56 21.62 -3.32 -4.00
C GLN A 56 20.30 -4.11 -3.98
N SER A 57 19.25 -3.55 -3.37
CA SER A 57 17.92 -4.16 -3.33
C SER A 57 16.83 -3.09 -3.48
N PRO A 58 16.73 -2.47 -4.67
CA PRO A 58 15.92 -1.27 -4.87
C PRO A 58 14.43 -1.59 -4.77
N SER A 59 13.99 -2.74 -5.26
CA SER A 59 12.62 -3.22 -5.13
C SER A 59 12.21 -3.40 -3.66
N LEU A 60 13.04 -4.08 -2.86
CA LEU A 60 12.79 -4.24 -1.42
C LEU A 60 12.76 -2.90 -0.69
N THR A 61 13.66 -1.99 -1.06
CA THR A 61 13.72 -0.64 -0.48
C THR A 61 12.45 0.15 -0.80
N GLY A 62 12.03 0.18 -2.08
CA GLY A 62 10.79 0.83 -2.49
C GLY A 62 9.55 0.23 -1.84
N MET A 63 9.47 -1.10 -1.69
CA MET A 63 8.38 -1.76 -0.96
C MET A 63 8.32 -1.35 0.51
N LYS A 64 9.47 -1.29 1.21
CA LYS A 64 9.52 -0.84 2.62
C LYS A 64 9.04 0.60 2.76
N ILE A 65 9.47 1.48 1.86
CA ILE A 65 9.04 2.89 1.86
C ILE A 65 7.54 2.99 1.57
N ALA A 66 7.05 2.29 0.55
CA ALA A 66 5.63 2.23 0.20
C ALA A 66 4.78 1.67 1.35
N GLN A 67 5.28 0.68 2.09
CA GLN A 67 4.60 0.16 3.27
C GLN A 67 4.50 1.21 4.40
N GLY A 68 5.53 2.04 4.58
CA GLY A 68 5.48 3.16 5.51
C GLY A 68 4.43 4.19 5.11
N PHE A 69 4.39 4.57 3.82
CA PHE A 69 3.35 5.47 3.30
C PHE A 69 1.95 4.88 3.42
N ALA A 70 1.78 3.61 3.03
CA ALA A 70 0.51 2.88 3.14
C ALA A 70 -0.03 2.95 4.57
N LYS A 71 0.79 2.63 5.58
CA LYS A 71 0.41 2.71 7.00
C LYS A 71 -0.04 4.13 7.38
N ASN A 72 0.72 5.15 7.01
CA ASN A 72 0.36 6.54 7.32
C ASN A 72 -0.95 6.96 6.65
N PHE A 73 -1.19 6.52 5.41
CA PHE A 73 -2.44 6.75 4.71
C PHE A 73 -3.60 6.00 5.33
N ASP A 74 -3.40 4.74 5.74
CA ASP A 74 -4.43 3.95 6.43
C ASP A 74 -4.85 4.65 7.73
N ASP A 75 -3.89 5.07 8.56
CA ASP A 75 -4.14 5.78 9.81
C ASP A 75 -4.90 7.10 9.55
N PHE A 76 -4.49 7.85 8.53
CA PHE A 76 -5.17 9.08 8.09
C PHE A 76 -6.61 8.83 7.64
N ILE A 77 -6.83 7.86 6.74
CA ILE A 77 -8.16 7.54 6.20
C ILE A 77 -9.09 7.10 7.33
N VAL A 78 -8.64 6.19 8.21
CA VAL A 78 -9.44 5.72 9.34
C VAL A 78 -9.81 6.88 10.27
N GLN A 79 -8.86 7.75 10.61
CA GLN A 79 -9.13 8.91 11.46
C GLN A 79 -10.18 9.84 10.85
N ARG A 80 -10.11 10.09 9.53
CA ARG A 80 -11.05 10.98 8.84
C ARG A 80 -12.43 10.36 8.65
N LEU A 81 -12.51 9.06 8.38
CA LEU A 81 -13.77 8.33 8.35
C LEU A 81 -14.48 8.37 9.71
N GLN A 82 -13.74 8.25 10.82
CA GLN A 82 -14.28 8.41 12.18
C GLN A 82 -14.82 9.83 12.46
N GLN A 83 -14.36 10.83 11.69
CA GLN A 83 -14.87 12.21 11.72
C GLN A 83 -16.04 12.43 10.76
N ASN A 84 -16.62 11.37 10.19
CA ASN A 84 -17.70 11.39 9.20
C ASN A 84 -17.33 12.14 7.90
N GLN A 85 -16.06 12.22 7.54
CA GLN A 85 -15.66 12.77 6.25
C GLN A 85 -15.95 11.78 5.12
N SER A 86 -16.34 12.30 3.94
CA SER A 86 -16.52 11.48 2.75
C SER A 86 -15.18 11.04 2.15
N CYS A 87 -15.15 9.91 1.43
CA CYS A 87 -13.93 9.51 0.71
C CYS A 87 -13.44 10.58 -0.28
N SER A 88 -14.33 11.40 -0.84
CA SER A 88 -13.94 12.53 -1.70
C SER A 88 -13.18 13.60 -0.92
N ASP A 89 -13.63 13.95 0.29
CA ASP A 89 -12.95 14.95 1.13
C ASP A 89 -11.58 14.45 1.60
N ILE A 90 -11.52 13.18 2.00
CA ILE A 90 -10.29 12.50 2.42
C ILE A 90 -9.27 12.49 1.27
N GLN A 91 -9.69 12.14 0.06
CA GLN A 91 -8.84 12.19 -1.13
C GLN A 91 -8.34 13.61 -1.37
N ASN A 92 -9.23 14.60 -1.44
CA ASN A 92 -8.86 16.01 -1.67
C ASN A 92 -7.85 16.54 -0.64
N GLU A 93 -8.01 16.19 0.63
CA GLU A 93 -7.08 16.58 1.68
C GLU A 93 -5.73 15.86 1.56
N ALA A 94 -5.75 14.55 1.31
CA ALA A 94 -4.54 13.79 1.07
C ALA A 94 -3.76 14.30 -0.14
N GLU A 95 -4.44 14.66 -1.23
CA GLU A 95 -3.81 15.23 -2.42
C GLU A 95 -3.05 16.51 -2.09
N LYS A 96 -3.63 17.40 -1.27
CA LYS A 96 -2.94 18.62 -0.82
C LYS A 96 -1.67 18.28 -0.03
N ASN A 97 -1.74 17.30 0.87
CA ASN A 97 -0.62 16.88 1.71
C ASN A 97 0.49 16.21 0.88
N ILE A 98 0.14 15.32 -0.07
CA ILE A 98 1.08 14.69 -1.00
C ILE A 98 1.77 15.76 -1.84
N ASN A 99 1.01 16.68 -2.43
CA ASN A 99 1.55 17.73 -3.28
C ASN A 99 2.49 18.65 -2.50
N ALA A 100 2.14 19.00 -1.26
CA ALA A 100 3.00 19.78 -0.39
C ALA A 100 4.32 19.04 -0.10
N GLY A 101 4.27 17.75 0.24
CA GLY A 101 5.45 16.94 0.52
C GLY A 101 6.36 16.75 -0.69
N LEU A 102 5.79 16.44 -1.86
CA LEU A 102 6.56 16.26 -3.09
C LEU A 102 7.17 17.57 -3.58
N ASN A 103 6.46 18.69 -3.49
CA ASN A 103 6.99 19.99 -3.88
C ASN A 103 8.14 20.46 -2.97
N GLN A 104 8.14 20.10 -1.68
CA GLN A 104 9.28 20.34 -0.79
C GLN A 104 10.51 19.50 -1.19
N GLY A 105 10.30 18.29 -1.71
CA GLY A 105 11.36 17.41 -2.20
C GLY A 105 11.82 17.71 -3.63
N ARG A 106 11.14 18.61 -4.36
CA ARG A 106 11.52 18.99 -5.72
C ARG A 106 12.66 19.99 -5.68
N ASP A 107 13.82 19.58 -6.20
CA ASP A 107 14.90 20.49 -6.53
C ASP A 107 14.69 21.05 -7.95
N SER A 108 14.93 22.34 -8.12
CA SER A 108 15.05 23.02 -9.42
C SER A 108 16.04 22.35 -10.39
N SER A 109 16.98 21.56 -9.88
CA SER A 109 17.96 20.80 -10.66
C SER A 109 17.43 19.43 -11.17
N MET A 110 16.21 19.03 -10.82
CA MET A 110 15.64 17.75 -11.25
C MET A 110 15.44 17.69 -12.77
N GLY A 111 16.07 16.71 -13.41
CA GLY A 111 15.85 16.42 -14.82
C GLY A 111 14.44 15.91 -15.13
N ALA A 112 14.01 16.01 -16.38
CA ALA A 112 12.66 15.65 -16.83
C ALA A 112 12.22 14.21 -16.46
N ALA A 113 13.16 13.25 -16.45
CA ALA A 113 12.88 11.87 -16.06
C ALA A 113 12.53 11.75 -14.56
N ALA A 114 13.23 12.49 -13.70
CA ALA A 114 12.98 12.52 -12.27
C ALA A 114 11.67 13.26 -11.95
N GLU A 115 11.37 14.35 -12.67
CA GLU A 115 10.06 15.02 -12.55
C GLU A 115 8.91 14.09 -12.93
N LYS A 116 9.04 13.37 -14.06
CA LYS A 116 8.03 12.39 -14.47
C LYS A 116 7.87 11.28 -13.43
N ALA A 117 8.96 10.80 -12.84
CA ALA A 117 8.91 9.79 -11.79
C ALA A 117 8.21 10.30 -10.52
N SER A 118 8.46 11.55 -10.13
CA SER A 118 7.77 12.20 -9.01
C SER A 118 6.26 12.29 -9.24
N LYS A 119 5.82 12.69 -10.44
CA LYS A 119 4.38 12.69 -10.81
C LYS A 119 3.77 11.28 -10.78
N ASN A 120 4.53 10.25 -11.16
CA ASN A 120 4.06 8.87 -11.06
C ASN A 120 3.92 8.41 -9.60
N VAL A 121 4.79 8.86 -8.70
CA VAL A 121 4.66 8.61 -7.26
C VAL A 121 3.42 9.29 -6.71
N GLU A 122 3.21 10.56 -7.05
CA GLU A 122 1.99 11.30 -6.70
C GLU A 122 0.74 10.53 -7.12
N ALA A 123 0.65 10.14 -8.41
CA ALA A 123 -0.50 9.41 -8.94
C ALA A 123 -0.73 8.06 -8.25
N ALA A 124 0.35 7.31 -7.96
CA ALA A 124 0.25 6.02 -7.29
C ALA A 124 -0.22 6.16 -5.82
N MET A 125 0.27 7.18 -5.10
CA MET A 125 -0.20 7.48 -3.74
C MET A 125 -1.68 7.86 -3.72
N LYS A 126 -2.12 8.72 -4.65
CA LYS A 126 -3.53 9.09 -4.79
C LYS A 126 -4.41 7.87 -5.08
N ASN A 127 -3.96 6.98 -5.96
CA ASN A 127 -4.68 5.76 -6.28
C ASN A 127 -4.80 4.83 -5.06
N TYR A 128 -3.72 4.65 -4.28
CA TYR A 128 -3.76 3.88 -3.05
C TYR A 128 -4.83 4.40 -2.09
N ILE A 129 -4.87 5.71 -1.85
CA ILE A 129 -5.82 6.34 -0.92
C ILE A 129 -7.26 6.17 -1.40
N LYS A 130 -7.50 6.35 -2.71
CA LYS A 130 -8.81 6.13 -3.31
C LYS A 130 -9.28 4.69 -3.09
N VAL A 131 -8.45 3.71 -3.43
CA VAL A 131 -8.79 2.28 -3.32
C VAL A 131 -8.98 1.87 -1.85
N GLN A 132 -8.09 2.32 -0.96
CA GLN A 132 -8.20 2.00 0.46
C GLN A 132 -9.44 2.61 1.10
N CYS A 133 -9.81 3.84 0.74
CA CYS A 133 -11.02 4.46 1.25
C CYS A 133 -12.26 3.66 0.81
N ALA A 134 -12.34 3.29 -0.48
CA ALA A 134 -13.43 2.45 -0.98
C ALA A 134 -13.48 1.09 -0.25
N ASN A 135 -12.33 0.43 -0.08
CA ASN A 135 -12.21 -0.84 0.62
C ASN A 135 -12.67 -0.80 2.09
N LEU A 136 -12.63 0.38 2.75
CA LEU A 136 -13.08 0.55 4.14
C LEU A 136 -14.56 0.98 4.26
N THR A 137 -15.20 1.37 3.15
CA THR A 137 -16.57 1.91 3.17
C THR A 137 -17.58 1.05 2.40
N GLU A 138 -17.12 0.15 1.54
CA GLU A 138 -17.93 -0.80 0.76
C GLU A 138 -17.91 -2.20 1.37
#